data_AF-A0A1M7GZH0-F1
#
_entry.id   AF-A0A1M7GZH0-F1
#
_cell.length_a   1.000
_cell.length_b   1.000
_cell.length_c   1.000
_cell.angle_alpha   90.00
_cell.angle_beta   90.00
_cell.angle_gamma   90.00
#
_symmetry.space_group_name_H-M   'P 1'
#
loop_
_entity.id
_entity.type
_entity.pdbx_description
1 polymer ?
#
loop_
_entity_poly.entity_id
_entity_poly.type
_entity_poly.pdbx_seq_one_letter_code
_entity_poly.pdbx_strand_id
1 'polypeptide(L)'
;MPALMIQGTGSNVGKSMLVAGLCRAARRRGLSVAPFKPQNMSNNAAVTADGGEIGRAQALQARACGIAPLVDMNPVLLKPESETGCQVIVQGRLAATVRAGEYSALKTSLLPRVLDSFRRLSAAHDLVIVEGAGSPAEVNLRPRDIANMGFACAAGVPVVLAGDIDRGGVIAQIVGTQAVIDPEDAAMISGFLVNKFRGDPRLFDDGYRLIESRTGWRGYGVLPWFPLAHLLPAEDALDLPTGGGEGLHVVALGFSRIANFDDLDPLAAEPGVRLTLLRAGQPIPGDAALVILPGSKSTRADLAFLRAQGWDIDLAAHVRRGGHVLGLCGGFQMLGRVIRDPAGIEGPAGETPGLGLLELATEMTADKRLALVEGTHTATGQPIRGYEIHLGRSTGPDCARPFALIGGQPEGATSADGRIMGSYLHGAFASDDFRRAFLSRLGAAPSRLDYDAGVEQALDALADHLEAHLDVGGLLAMAR
;
A
#
# COMPACT_ATOMS: atom_id res chain seq x y z
N MET A 1 -13.42 -6.56 -25.15
CA MET A 1 -13.45 -7.10 -23.77
C MET A 1 -13.50 -5.85 -22.94
N PRO A 2 -14.65 -5.56 -22.30
CA PRO A 2 -14.87 -4.24 -21.73
C PRO A 2 -13.80 -3.90 -20.70
N ALA A 3 -12.91 -2.98 -21.06
CA ALA A 3 -11.89 -2.46 -20.18
C ALA A 3 -11.68 -0.97 -20.41
N LEU A 4 -11.36 -0.26 -19.32
CA LEU A 4 -11.04 1.16 -19.34
C LEU A 4 -9.76 1.37 -18.54
N MET A 5 -8.81 2.12 -19.07
CA MET A 5 -7.59 2.47 -18.36
C MET A 5 -7.55 3.92 -17.90
N ILE A 6 -7.26 4.13 -16.63
CA ILE A 6 -6.95 5.45 -16.06
C ILE A 6 -5.44 5.61 -15.99
N GLN A 7 -4.90 6.50 -16.82
CA GLN A 7 -3.52 6.97 -16.72
C GLN A 7 -3.50 8.36 -16.07
N GLY A 8 -2.33 8.83 -15.67
CA GLY A 8 -2.20 10.13 -15.00
C GLY A 8 -1.04 10.91 -15.60
N THR A 9 -1.07 12.22 -15.49
CA THR A 9 0.04 13.10 -15.90
C THR A 9 1.29 12.97 -15.02
N GLY A 10 1.21 12.21 -13.92
CA GLY A 10 2.29 11.96 -12.98
C GLY A 10 1.92 10.97 -11.87
N SER A 11 2.86 10.78 -10.94
CA SER A 11 2.64 10.04 -9.69
C SER A 11 1.80 10.87 -8.71
N ASN A 12 1.02 10.19 -7.86
CA ASN A 12 0.10 10.81 -6.89
C ASN A 12 -0.91 11.82 -7.52
N VAL A 13 -1.35 11.58 -8.76
CA VAL A 13 -2.52 12.29 -9.35
C VAL A 13 -3.85 11.75 -8.77
N GLY A 14 -3.81 10.67 -8.00
CA GLY A 14 -4.99 10.01 -7.42
C GLY A 14 -5.61 8.92 -8.29
N LYS A 15 -4.83 8.29 -9.18
CA LYS A 15 -5.28 7.17 -10.04
C LYS A 15 -5.89 6.02 -9.24
N SER A 16 -5.22 5.58 -8.17
CA SER A 16 -5.68 4.47 -7.34
C SER A 16 -7.06 4.71 -6.72
N MET A 17 -7.30 5.95 -6.28
CA MET A 17 -8.58 6.42 -5.77
C MET A 17 -9.65 6.49 -6.86
N LEU A 18 -9.32 7.05 -8.03
CA LEU A 18 -10.24 7.08 -9.17
C LEU A 18 -10.66 5.65 -9.57
N VAL A 19 -9.70 4.73 -9.67
CA VAL A 19 -9.98 3.32 -10.00
C VAL A 19 -10.82 2.65 -8.91
N ALA A 20 -10.50 2.84 -7.62
CA ALA A 20 -11.32 2.29 -6.53
C ALA A 20 -12.77 2.83 -6.57
N GLY A 21 -12.96 4.13 -6.76
CA GLY A 21 -14.28 4.74 -6.88
C GLY A 21 -15.07 4.23 -8.10
N LEU A 22 -14.42 4.12 -9.27
CA LEU A 22 -15.04 3.60 -10.49
C LEU A 22 -15.42 2.12 -10.34
N CYS A 23 -14.55 1.32 -9.72
CA CYS A 23 -14.85 -0.06 -9.37
C CYS A 23 -16.09 -0.16 -8.48
N ARG A 24 -16.17 0.64 -7.41
CA ARG A 24 -17.34 0.64 -6.51
C ARG A 24 -18.61 1.13 -7.21
N ALA A 25 -18.52 2.16 -8.05
CA ALA A 25 -19.64 2.65 -8.86
C ALA A 25 -20.16 1.58 -9.84
N ALA A 26 -19.26 0.91 -10.58
CA ALA A 26 -19.60 -0.18 -11.49
C ALA A 26 -20.28 -1.35 -10.76
N ARG A 27 -19.74 -1.77 -9.60
CA ARG A 27 -20.35 -2.80 -8.76
C ARG A 27 -21.77 -2.42 -8.33
N ARG A 28 -21.98 -1.17 -7.87
CA ARG A 28 -23.30 -0.67 -7.46
C ARG A 28 -24.30 -0.56 -8.61
N ARG A 29 -23.81 -0.48 -9.85
CA ARG A 29 -24.61 -0.58 -11.08
C ARG A 29 -24.90 -2.03 -11.51
N GLY A 30 -24.46 -3.02 -10.73
CA GLY A 30 -24.73 -4.44 -10.96
C GLY A 30 -23.74 -5.13 -11.91
N LEU A 31 -22.62 -4.48 -12.27
CA LEU A 31 -21.59 -5.09 -13.11
C LEU A 31 -20.65 -5.98 -12.29
N SER A 32 -20.27 -7.14 -12.83
CA SER A 32 -19.11 -7.87 -12.34
C SER A 32 -17.85 -7.13 -12.79
N VAL A 33 -17.13 -6.53 -11.84
CA VAL A 33 -15.96 -5.67 -12.13
C VAL A 33 -14.72 -6.15 -11.40
N ALA A 34 -13.55 -6.09 -12.04
CA ALA A 34 -12.25 -6.34 -11.43
C ALA A 34 -11.27 -5.19 -11.68
N PRO A 35 -10.35 -4.91 -10.73
CA PRO A 35 -9.28 -3.96 -10.95
C PRO A 35 -8.07 -4.64 -11.60
N PHE A 36 -7.26 -3.87 -12.31
CA PHE A 36 -6.00 -4.36 -12.88
C PHE A 36 -4.94 -3.28 -12.91
N LYS A 37 -3.78 -3.51 -12.27
CA LYS A 37 -2.60 -2.65 -12.39
C LYS A 37 -1.48 -3.46 -13.03
N PRO A 38 -1.16 -3.25 -14.32
CA PRO A 38 -0.20 -4.08 -15.06
C PRO A 38 1.16 -4.21 -14.34
N GLN A 39 1.62 -3.10 -13.76
CA GLN A 39 2.84 -3.02 -12.96
C GLN A 39 2.64 -2.02 -11.82
N ASN A 40 2.98 -2.42 -10.60
CA ASN A 40 3.05 -1.53 -9.44
C ASN A 40 4.46 -1.53 -8.84
N MET A 41 4.78 -0.50 -8.06
CA MET A 41 6.01 -0.38 -7.28
C MET A 41 5.66 0.08 -5.87
N SER A 42 5.65 -0.84 -4.91
CA SER A 42 5.33 -0.53 -3.51
C SER A 42 5.91 -1.58 -2.55
N ASN A 43 6.37 -1.13 -1.39
CA ASN A 43 6.72 -2.01 -0.27
C ASN A 43 5.50 -2.38 0.57
N ASN A 44 4.36 -1.72 0.37
CA ASN A 44 3.10 -2.05 1.01
C ASN A 44 2.34 -3.10 0.17
N ALA A 45 2.26 -4.32 0.67
CA ALA A 45 1.72 -5.46 -0.07
C ALA A 45 0.62 -6.18 0.73
N ALA A 46 -0.35 -6.72 0.00
CA ALA A 46 -1.40 -7.57 0.53
C ALA A 46 -1.18 -9.02 0.10
N VAL A 47 -1.47 -9.96 1.00
CA VAL A 47 -1.54 -11.38 0.64
C VAL A 47 -2.86 -11.65 -0.08
N THR A 48 -2.80 -12.41 -1.18
CA THR A 48 -3.96 -12.73 -1.99
C THR A 48 -4.59 -14.06 -1.57
N ALA A 49 -5.87 -14.26 -1.92
CA ALA A 49 -6.61 -15.48 -1.57
C ALA A 49 -6.05 -16.75 -2.24
N ASP A 50 -5.35 -16.58 -3.36
CA ASP A 50 -4.63 -17.62 -4.11
C ASP A 50 -3.15 -17.77 -3.68
N GLY A 51 -2.77 -17.21 -2.53
CA GLY A 51 -1.49 -17.47 -1.86
C GLY A 51 -0.28 -16.71 -2.42
N GLY A 52 -0.52 -15.60 -3.12
CA GLY A 52 0.51 -14.70 -3.61
C GLY A 52 0.51 -13.35 -2.90
N GLU A 53 1.17 -12.36 -3.49
CA GLU A 53 1.16 -10.97 -3.00
C GLU A 53 0.88 -9.98 -4.14
N ILE A 54 0.17 -8.90 -3.82
CA ILE A 54 -0.07 -7.76 -4.72
C ILE A 54 0.12 -6.43 -3.96
N GLY A 55 0.20 -5.31 -4.69
CA GLY A 55 0.20 -3.99 -4.04
C GLY A 55 -1.07 -3.73 -3.21
N ARG A 56 -0.92 -3.04 -2.07
CA ARG A 56 -2.05 -2.75 -1.17
C ARG A 56 -3.17 -1.96 -1.85
N ALA A 57 -2.83 -1.02 -2.74
CA ALA A 57 -3.79 -0.27 -3.54
C ALA A 57 -4.71 -1.19 -4.38
N GLN A 58 -4.17 -2.26 -4.98
CA GLN A 58 -4.99 -3.21 -5.75
C GLN A 58 -5.87 -4.06 -4.85
N ALA A 59 -5.43 -4.36 -3.63
CA ALA A 59 -6.31 -5.02 -2.65
C ALA A 59 -7.45 -4.10 -2.20
N LEU A 60 -7.21 -2.79 -2.04
CA LEU A 60 -8.28 -1.82 -1.79
C LEU A 60 -9.24 -1.72 -2.99
N GLN A 61 -8.73 -1.73 -4.22
CA GLN A 61 -9.57 -1.76 -5.42
C GLN A 61 -10.38 -3.06 -5.52
N ALA A 62 -9.81 -4.21 -5.13
CA ALA A 62 -10.54 -5.48 -5.08
C ALA A 62 -11.69 -5.43 -4.05
N ARG A 63 -11.43 -4.82 -2.89
CA ARG A 63 -12.45 -4.50 -1.90
C ARG A 63 -13.52 -3.57 -2.46
N ALA A 64 -13.15 -2.55 -3.24
CA ALA A 64 -14.10 -1.69 -3.94
C ALA A 64 -15.01 -2.48 -4.92
N CYS A 65 -14.46 -3.49 -5.59
CA CYS A 65 -15.22 -4.45 -6.41
C CYS A 65 -16.04 -5.46 -5.61
N GLY A 66 -15.75 -5.66 -4.32
CA GLY A 66 -16.41 -6.68 -3.49
C GLY A 66 -15.91 -8.10 -3.69
N ILE A 67 -14.69 -8.25 -4.17
CA ILE A 67 -14.07 -9.54 -4.47
C ILE A 67 -12.76 -9.69 -3.68
N ALA A 68 -12.33 -10.93 -3.50
CA ALA A 68 -11.06 -11.19 -2.83
C ALA A 68 -9.87 -10.74 -3.72
N PRO A 69 -8.78 -10.24 -3.13
CA PRO A 69 -7.55 -9.95 -3.87
C PRO A 69 -6.98 -11.22 -4.53
N LEU A 70 -6.62 -11.11 -5.81
CA LEU A 70 -6.01 -12.18 -6.62
C LEU A 70 -4.72 -11.68 -7.28
N VAL A 71 -3.75 -12.58 -7.52
CA VAL A 71 -2.46 -12.18 -8.12
C VAL A 71 -2.60 -11.56 -9.50
N ASP A 72 -3.65 -11.92 -10.23
CA ASP A 72 -3.90 -11.40 -11.57
C ASP A 72 -4.24 -9.90 -11.56
N MET A 73 -4.69 -9.34 -10.44
CA MET A 73 -5.02 -7.90 -10.33
C MET A 73 -3.77 -7.02 -10.34
N ASN A 74 -2.59 -7.58 -10.00
CA ASN A 74 -1.31 -6.90 -10.09
C ASN A 74 -0.20 -7.90 -10.45
N PRO A 75 -0.07 -8.27 -11.73
CA PRO A 75 0.80 -9.37 -12.13
C PRO A 75 2.29 -9.07 -12.04
N VAL A 76 2.68 -7.79 -11.95
CA VAL A 76 4.06 -7.37 -11.68
C VAL A 76 4.08 -6.38 -10.53
N LEU A 77 4.72 -6.74 -9.42
CA LEU A 77 4.95 -5.86 -8.27
C LEU A 77 6.45 -5.71 -8.04
N LEU A 78 6.92 -4.47 -8.03
CA LEU A 78 8.30 -4.12 -7.71
C LEU A 78 8.39 -3.68 -6.25
N LYS A 79 9.31 -4.27 -5.47
CA LYS A 79 9.52 -3.91 -4.06
C LYS A 79 10.92 -3.34 -3.87
N PRO A 80 11.07 -2.01 -3.70
CA PRO A 80 12.38 -1.38 -3.52
C PRO A 80 13.10 -1.86 -2.26
N GLU A 81 14.34 -2.32 -2.40
CA GLU A 81 15.19 -2.76 -1.27
C GLU A 81 16.35 -1.79 -1.00
N SER A 82 16.76 -1.02 -2.01
CA SER A 82 17.76 0.04 -1.91
C SER A 82 17.48 1.13 -2.93
N GLU A 83 18.30 2.18 -2.97
CA GLU A 83 18.20 3.24 -3.98
C GLU A 83 18.30 2.72 -5.42
N THR A 84 18.97 1.58 -5.62
CA THR A 84 19.27 1.03 -6.95
C THR A 84 18.81 -0.40 -7.17
N GLY A 85 18.13 -1.03 -6.22
CA GLY A 85 17.72 -2.43 -6.29
C GLY A 85 16.27 -2.68 -5.87
N CYS A 86 15.63 -3.65 -6.51
CA CYS A 86 14.27 -4.07 -6.18
C CYS A 86 14.06 -5.58 -6.36
N GLN A 87 13.13 -6.14 -5.58
CA GLN A 87 12.54 -7.44 -5.89
C GLN A 87 11.51 -7.28 -6.99
N VAL A 88 11.46 -8.25 -7.89
CA VAL A 88 10.46 -8.40 -8.94
C VAL A 88 9.56 -9.57 -8.57
N ILE A 89 8.33 -9.26 -8.19
CA ILE A 89 7.28 -10.23 -7.96
C ILE A 89 6.49 -10.39 -9.26
N VAL A 90 6.33 -11.63 -9.73
CA VAL A 90 5.56 -11.96 -10.94
C VAL A 90 4.45 -12.92 -10.56
N GLN A 91 3.19 -12.53 -10.79
CA GLN A 91 1.99 -13.30 -10.43
C GLN A 91 2.06 -13.80 -8.98
N GLY A 92 2.36 -12.86 -8.07
CA GLY A 92 2.37 -13.07 -6.63
C GLY A 92 3.56 -13.85 -6.06
N ARG A 93 4.59 -14.16 -6.87
CA ARG A 93 5.79 -14.87 -6.40
C ARG A 93 7.06 -14.12 -6.72
N LEU A 94 8.04 -14.17 -5.82
CA LEU A 94 9.38 -13.64 -6.06
C LEU A 94 10.00 -14.34 -7.28
N ALA A 95 10.30 -13.57 -8.32
CA ALA A 95 10.90 -14.07 -9.55
C ALA A 95 12.39 -13.73 -9.65
N ALA A 96 12.78 -12.52 -9.21
CA ALA A 96 14.16 -12.06 -9.24
C ALA A 96 14.39 -10.91 -8.25
N THR A 97 15.66 -10.69 -7.90
CA THR A 97 16.15 -9.43 -7.33
C THR A 97 17.09 -8.82 -8.35
N VAL A 98 16.84 -7.57 -8.74
CA VAL A 98 17.60 -6.91 -9.81
C VAL A 98 17.99 -5.51 -9.43
N ARG A 99 19.05 -5.00 -10.07
CA ARG A 99 19.35 -3.57 -10.06
C ARG A 99 18.44 -2.82 -11.04
N ALA A 100 18.19 -1.54 -10.79
CA ALA A 100 17.28 -0.71 -11.57
C ALA A 100 17.60 -0.73 -13.08
N GLY A 101 18.89 -0.74 -13.45
CA GLY A 101 19.32 -0.81 -14.86
C GLY A 101 19.05 -2.17 -15.53
N GLU A 102 19.04 -3.26 -14.75
CA GLU A 102 18.81 -4.62 -15.24
C GLU A 102 17.31 -4.91 -15.43
N TYR A 103 16.44 -4.23 -14.66
CA TYR A 103 15.00 -4.39 -14.76
C TYR A 103 14.46 -4.12 -16.17
N SER A 104 15.05 -3.13 -16.87
CA SER A 104 14.67 -2.81 -18.26
C SER A 104 14.82 -4.00 -19.20
N ALA A 105 15.78 -4.90 -18.98
CA ALA A 105 15.95 -6.11 -19.79
C ALA A 105 14.88 -7.17 -19.51
N LEU A 106 14.35 -7.24 -18.28
CA LEU A 106 13.30 -8.18 -17.91
C LEU A 106 11.94 -7.82 -18.50
N LYS A 107 11.63 -6.53 -18.72
CA LYS A 107 10.29 -6.09 -19.13
C LYS A 107 9.73 -6.83 -20.37
N THR A 108 10.59 -7.18 -21.33
CA THR A 108 10.19 -7.93 -22.53
C THR A 108 9.62 -9.31 -22.21
N SER A 109 10.13 -10.00 -21.18
CA SER A 109 9.58 -11.30 -20.75
C SER A 109 8.37 -11.16 -19.81
N LEU A 110 8.15 -9.97 -19.25
CA LEU A 110 7.05 -9.69 -18.32
C LEU A 110 5.73 -9.37 -19.03
N LEU A 111 5.76 -8.63 -20.16
CA LEU A 111 4.52 -8.24 -20.86
C LEU A 111 3.60 -9.44 -21.21
N PRO A 112 4.11 -10.59 -21.70
CA PRO A 112 3.26 -11.76 -21.93
C PRO A 112 2.55 -12.25 -20.66
N ARG A 113 3.20 -12.18 -19.48
CA ARG A 113 2.62 -12.57 -18.18
C ARG A 113 1.56 -11.57 -17.72
N VAL A 114 1.79 -10.29 -17.97
CA VAL A 114 0.81 -9.22 -17.72
C VAL A 114 -0.45 -9.45 -18.56
N LEU A 115 -0.29 -9.63 -19.87
CA LEU A 115 -1.42 -9.88 -20.79
C LEU A 115 -2.16 -11.17 -20.46
N ASP A 116 -1.47 -12.20 -19.98
CA ASP A 116 -2.08 -13.45 -19.55
C ASP A 116 -3.00 -13.29 -18.34
N SER A 117 -2.55 -12.51 -17.36
CA SER A 117 -3.32 -12.18 -16.16
C SER A 117 -4.53 -11.29 -16.51
N PHE A 118 -4.33 -10.30 -17.39
CA PHE A 118 -5.40 -9.46 -17.91
C PHE A 118 -6.47 -10.26 -18.66
N ARG A 119 -6.06 -11.22 -19.50
CA ARG A 119 -6.98 -12.12 -20.24
C ARG A 119 -7.83 -12.96 -19.30
N ARG A 120 -7.24 -13.51 -18.22
CA ARG A 120 -8.01 -14.28 -17.22
C ARG A 120 -9.06 -13.44 -16.52
N LEU A 121 -8.70 -12.24 -16.05
CA LEU A 121 -9.66 -11.33 -15.41
C LEU A 121 -10.75 -10.87 -16.36
N SER A 122 -10.38 -10.50 -17.59
CA SER A 122 -11.34 -10.07 -18.62
C SER A 122 -12.30 -11.18 -19.06
N ALA A 123 -11.91 -12.45 -18.90
CA ALA A 123 -12.79 -13.59 -19.16
C ALA A 123 -13.73 -13.91 -17.99
N ALA A 124 -13.40 -13.46 -16.78
CA ALA A 124 -14.14 -13.76 -15.55
C ALA A 124 -15.10 -12.63 -15.12
N HIS A 125 -14.96 -11.43 -15.68
CA HIS A 125 -15.70 -10.23 -15.28
C HIS A 125 -16.25 -9.48 -16.49
N ASP A 126 -17.37 -8.78 -16.29
CA ASP A 126 -18.02 -7.97 -17.33
C ASP A 126 -17.19 -6.73 -17.67
N LEU A 127 -16.38 -6.26 -16.72
CA LEU A 127 -15.61 -5.02 -16.81
C LEU A 127 -14.28 -5.13 -16.07
N VAL A 128 -13.20 -4.64 -16.70
CA VAL A 128 -11.91 -4.44 -16.02
C VAL A 128 -11.53 -2.96 -16.00
N ILE A 129 -11.35 -2.39 -14.81
CA ILE A 129 -10.80 -1.03 -14.67
C ILE A 129 -9.30 -1.12 -14.44
N VAL A 130 -8.54 -0.59 -15.39
CA VAL A 130 -7.09 -0.64 -15.43
C VAL A 130 -6.50 0.63 -14.82
N GLU A 131 -5.52 0.49 -13.93
CA GLU A 131 -4.71 1.59 -13.43
C GLU A 131 -3.34 1.64 -14.11
N GLY A 132 -2.98 2.79 -14.69
CA GLY A 132 -1.62 3.04 -15.17
C GLY A 132 -0.63 3.36 -14.04
N ALA A 133 0.66 3.42 -14.36
CA ALA A 133 1.73 3.74 -13.40
C ALA A 133 2.48 5.01 -13.79
N GLY A 134 2.64 5.98 -12.87
CA GLY A 134 3.31 7.23 -13.20
C GLY A 134 2.62 7.99 -14.34
N SER A 135 3.41 8.44 -15.33
CA SER A 135 2.96 9.18 -16.52
C SER A 135 3.30 8.45 -17.82
N PRO A 136 2.39 8.44 -18.83
CA PRO A 136 2.73 7.95 -20.17
C PRO A 136 3.70 8.87 -20.92
N ALA A 137 3.91 10.11 -20.44
CA ALA A 137 4.81 11.08 -21.04
C ALA A 137 6.30 10.84 -20.72
N GLU A 138 6.63 9.81 -19.92
CA GLU A 138 8.01 9.36 -19.70
C GLU A 138 8.53 8.64 -20.95
N VAL A 139 8.76 9.40 -22.03
CA VAL A 139 9.07 8.87 -23.38
C VAL A 139 10.31 7.99 -23.41
N ASN A 140 11.24 8.19 -22.48
CA ASN A 140 12.42 7.34 -22.27
C ASN A 140 12.06 5.91 -21.79
N LEU A 141 10.89 5.71 -21.18
CA LEU A 141 10.41 4.41 -20.70
C LEU A 141 9.54 3.67 -21.73
N ARG A 142 9.03 4.36 -22.75
CA ARG A 142 8.08 3.83 -23.75
C ARG A 142 8.55 2.57 -24.52
N PRO A 143 9.82 2.41 -24.94
CA PRO A 143 10.24 1.26 -25.75
C PRO A 143 10.02 -0.11 -25.10
N ARG A 144 9.87 -0.16 -23.76
CA ARG A 144 9.66 -1.40 -22.99
C ARG A 144 8.57 -1.20 -21.95
N ASP A 145 7.64 -0.30 -22.22
CA ASP A 145 6.57 -0.01 -21.29
C ASP A 145 5.61 -1.21 -21.17
N ILE A 146 5.30 -1.59 -19.93
CA ILE A 146 4.33 -2.64 -19.61
C ILE A 146 3.24 -2.11 -18.67
N ALA A 147 3.27 -0.83 -18.35
CA ALA A 147 2.49 -0.21 -17.28
C ALA A 147 1.51 0.86 -17.78
N ASN A 148 1.83 1.56 -18.88
CA ASN A 148 0.99 2.59 -19.49
C ASN A 148 0.62 2.23 -20.94
N MET A 149 1.09 3.02 -21.90
CA MET A 149 0.76 2.89 -23.31
C MET A 149 1.25 1.59 -23.92
N GLY A 150 2.40 1.07 -23.49
CA GLY A 150 2.87 -0.23 -23.97
C GLY A 150 1.91 -1.37 -23.62
N PHE A 151 1.26 -1.32 -22.45
CA PHE A 151 0.16 -2.22 -22.12
C PHE A 151 -1.13 -1.87 -22.86
N ALA A 152 -1.56 -0.61 -22.83
CA ALA A 152 -2.83 -0.17 -23.42
C ALA A 152 -2.91 -0.53 -24.91
N CYS A 153 -1.84 -0.27 -25.67
CA CYS A 153 -1.76 -0.60 -27.10
C CYS A 153 -1.74 -2.11 -27.33
N ALA A 154 -0.99 -2.87 -26.53
CA ALA A 154 -0.92 -4.33 -26.67
C ALA A 154 -2.24 -5.04 -26.30
N ALA A 155 -3.00 -4.48 -25.36
CA ALA A 155 -4.27 -5.03 -24.90
C ALA A 155 -5.50 -4.40 -25.61
N GLY A 156 -5.31 -3.35 -26.40
CA GLY A 156 -6.40 -2.62 -27.05
C GLY A 156 -7.33 -1.90 -26.08
N VAL A 157 -6.82 -1.40 -24.96
CA VAL A 157 -7.61 -0.79 -23.88
C VAL A 157 -7.67 0.74 -24.06
N PRO A 158 -8.87 1.35 -24.16
CA PRO A 158 -9.01 2.80 -24.24
C PRO A 158 -8.55 3.49 -22.95
N VAL A 159 -7.95 4.67 -23.11
CA VAL A 159 -7.32 5.41 -22.00
C VAL A 159 -8.07 6.71 -21.70
N VAL A 160 -8.19 7.04 -20.42
CA VAL A 160 -8.53 8.38 -19.92
C VAL A 160 -7.35 8.91 -19.12
N LEU A 161 -6.91 10.12 -19.46
CA LEU A 161 -5.80 10.79 -18.79
C LEU A 161 -6.31 11.67 -17.64
N ALA A 162 -5.89 11.37 -16.41
CA ALA A 162 -6.17 12.20 -15.24
C ALA A 162 -5.06 13.26 -15.06
N GLY A 163 -5.46 14.52 -14.86
CA GLY A 163 -4.55 15.60 -14.46
C GLY A 163 -4.72 15.99 -12.99
N ASP A 164 -3.63 16.38 -12.32
CA ASP A 164 -3.66 16.90 -10.95
C ASP A 164 -3.63 18.44 -10.95
N ILE A 165 -4.70 19.05 -10.46
CA ILE A 165 -4.78 20.51 -10.34
C ILE A 165 -4.26 21.06 -9.00
N ASP A 166 -4.16 20.24 -7.95
CA ASP A 166 -3.71 20.66 -6.62
C ASP A 166 -2.26 21.14 -6.65
N ARG A 167 -1.45 20.54 -7.54
CA ARG A 167 -0.05 20.96 -7.80
C ARG A 167 0.09 22.13 -8.78
N GLY A 168 -1.01 22.59 -9.38
CA GLY A 168 -1.01 23.61 -10.42
C GLY A 168 -0.53 23.12 -11.80
N GLY A 169 -0.77 23.93 -12.83
CA GLY A 169 -0.28 23.67 -14.19
C GLY A 169 -1.01 22.56 -14.97
N VAL A 170 -2.18 22.10 -14.51
CA VAL A 170 -2.91 20.96 -15.09
C VAL A 170 -3.15 21.07 -16.61
N ILE A 171 -3.39 22.28 -17.13
CA ILE A 171 -3.54 22.52 -18.57
C ILE A 171 -2.27 22.12 -19.32
N ALA A 172 -1.11 22.58 -18.84
CA ALA A 172 0.18 22.26 -19.44
C ALA A 172 0.54 20.78 -19.26
N GLN A 173 0.15 20.15 -18.14
CA GLN A 173 0.37 18.73 -17.92
C GLN A 173 -0.36 17.87 -18.97
N ILE A 174 -1.67 18.12 -19.19
CA ILE A 174 -2.48 17.34 -20.13
C ILE A 174 -2.09 17.63 -21.58
N VAL A 175 -2.04 18.91 -21.97
CA VAL A 175 -1.65 19.32 -23.33
C VAL A 175 -0.22 18.89 -23.64
N GLY A 176 0.69 19.05 -22.68
CA GLY A 176 2.09 18.65 -22.81
C GLY A 176 2.25 17.14 -22.97
N THR A 177 1.43 16.34 -22.27
CA THR A 177 1.41 14.88 -22.45
C THR A 177 1.09 14.52 -23.90
N GLN A 178 0.02 15.09 -24.48
CA GLN A 178 -0.31 14.84 -25.88
C GLN A 178 0.80 15.27 -26.85
N ALA A 179 1.48 16.38 -26.55
CA ALA A 179 2.50 16.95 -27.43
C ALA A 179 3.79 16.11 -27.50
N VAL A 180 4.07 15.25 -26.52
CA VAL A 180 5.33 14.50 -26.42
C VAL A 180 5.21 13.00 -26.66
N ILE A 181 4.02 12.42 -26.45
CA ILE A 181 3.81 10.99 -26.70
C ILE A 181 3.67 10.70 -28.20
N ASP A 182 3.85 9.44 -28.58
CA ASP A 182 3.65 9.00 -29.96
C ASP A 182 2.21 9.28 -30.43
N PRO A 183 1.98 9.73 -31.68
CA PRO A 183 0.64 9.92 -32.21
C PRO A 183 -0.28 8.68 -32.12
N GLU A 184 0.27 7.47 -32.25
CA GLU A 184 -0.49 6.22 -32.09
C GLU A 184 -0.93 6.02 -30.64
N ASP A 185 -0.06 6.37 -29.68
CA ASP A 185 -0.41 6.35 -28.26
C ASP A 185 -1.47 7.43 -27.94
N ALA A 186 -1.32 8.64 -28.49
CA ALA A 186 -2.28 9.72 -28.32
C ALA A 186 -3.68 9.37 -28.85
N ALA A 187 -3.75 8.55 -29.90
CA ALA A 187 -5.00 8.06 -30.49
C ALA A 187 -5.75 7.06 -29.59
N MET A 188 -5.06 6.38 -28.67
CA MET A 188 -5.68 5.49 -27.68
C MET A 188 -6.33 6.26 -26.52
N ILE A 189 -5.93 7.52 -26.30
CA ILE A 189 -6.51 8.39 -25.27
C ILE A 189 -7.84 8.94 -25.80
N SER A 190 -8.93 8.48 -25.18
CA SER A 190 -10.30 8.81 -25.57
C SER A 190 -10.87 10.01 -24.81
N GLY A 191 -10.14 10.51 -23.80
CA GLY A 191 -10.54 11.68 -23.04
C GLY A 191 -9.63 11.99 -21.87
N PHE A 192 -10.02 13.00 -21.09
CA PHE A 192 -9.32 13.40 -19.88
C PHE A 192 -10.30 13.72 -18.74
N LEU A 193 -9.78 13.74 -17.53
CA LEU A 193 -10.45 14.30 -16.36
C LEU A 193 -9.46 15.10 -15.52
N VAL A 194 -9.96 15.98 -14.67
CA VAL A 194 -9.15 16.74 -13.72
C VAL A 194 -9.50 16.30 -12.30
N ASN A 195 -8.49 16.02 -11.48
CA ASN A 195 -8.66 15.53 -10.12
C ASN A 195 -8.09 16.52 -9.08
N LYS A 196 -8.50 16.35 -7.81
CA LYS A 196 -8.03 17.07 -6.63
C LYS A 196 -8.34 18.57 -6.64
N PHE A 197 -9.46 18.96 -7.25
CA PHE A 197 -9.87 20.37 -7.28
C PHE A 197 -10.23 20.89 -5.88
N ARG A 198 -9.73 22.06 -5.49
CA ARG A 198 -10.10 22.73 -4.24
C ARG A 198 -10.82 24.04 -4.52
N GLY A 199 -11.92 24.26 -3.83
CA GLY A 199 -12.78 25.44 -4.02
C GLY A 199 -13.91 25.19 -5.02
N ASP A 200 -14.35 26.24 -5.72
CA ASP A 200 -15.45 26.20 -6.69
C ASP A 200 -14.96 25.78 -8.09
N PRO A 201 -15.36 24.60 -8.62
CA PRO A 201 -14.90 24.10 -9.91
C PRO A 201 -15.21 25.02 -11.10
N ARG A 202 -16.25 25.86 -11.00
CA ARG A 202 -16.66 26.80 -12.07
C ARG A 202 -15.57 27.82 -12.41
N LEU A 203 -14.66 28.08 -11.47
CA LEU A 203 -13.52 28.96 -11.69
C LEU A 203 -12.51 28.37 -12.70
N PHE A 204 -12.65 27.10 -13.07
CA PHE A 204 -11.76 26.41 -14.00
C PHE A 204 -12.40 26.09 -15.36
N ASP A 205 -13.65 26.47 -15.61
CA ASP A 205 -14.38 26.15 -16.84
C ASP A 205 -13.63 26.59 -18.11
N ASP A 206 -12.99 27.76 -18.10
CA ASP A 206 -12.19 28.26 -19.23
C ASP A 206 -10.94 27.41 -19.47
N GLY A 207 -10.25 27.03 -18.38
CA GLY A 207 -9.07 26.17 -18.45
C GLY A 207 -9.41 24.76 -18.93
N TYR A 208 -10.57 24.25 -18.51
CA TYR A 208 -11.08 22.96 -18.94
C TYR A 208 -11.41 22.94 -20.44
N ARG A 209 -12.15 23.95 -20.93
CA ARG A 209 -12.45 24.12 -22.37
C ARG A 209 -11.19 24.33 -23.21
N LEU A 210 -10.17 24.99 -22.66
CA LEU A 210 -8.89 25.12 -23.34
C LEU A 210 -8.23 23.76 -23.55
N ILE A 211 -8.25 22.86 -22.56
CA ILE A 211 -7.72 21.50 -22.71
C ILE A 211 -8.49 20.75 -23.82
N GLU A 212 -9.82 20.78 -23.80
CA GLU A 212 -10.65 20.16 -24.85
C GLU A 212 -10.30 20.70 -26.25
N SER A 213 -10.21 22.02 -26.41
CA SER A 213 -9.91 22.62 -27.72
C SER A 213 -8.49 22.31 -28.22
N ARG A 214 -7.51 22.23 -27.32
CA ARG A 214 -6.10 21.98 -27.68
C ARG A 214 -5.82 20.52 -27.96
N THR A 215 -6.50 19.62 -27.26
CA THR A 215 -6.25 18.18 -27.37
C THR A 215 -7.23 17.48 -28.30
N GLY A 216 -8.44 18.01 -28.48
CA GLY A 216 -9.54 17.27 -29.10
C GLY A 216 -10.05 16.11 -28.25
N TRP A 217 -9.51 15.89 -27.05
CA TRP A 217 -9.95 14.86 -26.13
C TRP A 217 -11.22 15.31 -25.41
N ARG A 218 -12.15 14.37 -25.24
CA ARG A 218 -13.39 14.60 -24.49
C ARG A 218 -13.08 14.80 -23.01
N GLY A 219 -13.67 15.81 -22.39
CA GLY A 219 -13.65 15.96 -20.95
C GLY A 219 -14.68 15.08 -20.23
N TYR A 220 -14.26 14.41 -19.15
CA TYR A 220 -15.12 13.57 -18.28
C TYR A 220 -15.50 14.19 -16.93
N GLY A 221 -14.99 15.37 -16.62
CA GLY A 221 -15.37 16.17 -15.46
C GLY A 221 -14.17 16.66 -14.64
N VAL A 222 -14.47 17.49 -13.65
CA VAL A 222 -13.52 17.99 -12.66
C VAL A 222 -13.95 17.42 -11.31
N LEU A 223 -13.12 16.55 -10.74
CA LEU A 223 -13.36 15.92 -9.44
C LEU A 223 -12.80 16.81 -8.31
N PRO A 224 -13.65 17.31 -7.40
CA PRO A 224 -13.20 18.00 -6.20
C PRO A 224 -12.43 17.08 -5.26
N TRP A 225 -11.64 17.68 -4.36
CA TRP A 225 -10.96 16.96 -3.29
C TRP A 225 -11.95 16.10 -2.49
N PHE A 226 -11.68 14.80 -2.40
CA PHE A 226 -12.50 13.89 -1.62
C PHE A 226 -12.09 13.95 -0.14
N PRO A 227 -12.97 14.44 0.77
CA PRO A 227 -12.59 14.72 2.16
C PRO A 227 -12.32 13.45 2.98
N LEU A 228 -12.94 12.32 2.62
CA LEU A 228 -12.82 11.05 3.35
C LEU A 228 -11.67 10.17 2.84
N ALA A 229 -10.78 10.69 1.99
CA ALA A 229 -9.64 9.92 1.45
C ALA A 229 -8.75 9.34 2.55
N HIS A 230 -8.61 10.05 3.68
CA HIS A 230 -7.82 9.63 4.84
C HIS A 230 -8.38 8.41 5.60
N LEU A 231 -9.64 8.01 5.32
CA LEU A 231 -10.24 6.80 5.89
C LEU A 231 -9.96 5.54 5.05
N LEU A 232 -9.33 5.70 3.89
CA LEU A 232 -8.97 4.59 3.01
C LEU A 232 -7.50 4.24 3.22
N PRO A 233 -7.15 2.93 3.17
CA PRO A 233 -5.77 2.48 3.30
C PRO A 233 -4.83 3.19 2.35
N ALA A 234 -3.70 3.65 2.87
CA ALA A 234 -2.69 4.37 2.10
C ALA A 234 -1.97 3.46 1.08
N GLU A 235 -1.71 3.98 -0.11
CA GLU A 235 -1.02 3.24 -1.19
C GLU A 235 0.49 3.17 -0.95
N ASP A 236 1.11 4.30 -0.61
CA ASP A 236 2.56 4.46 -0.52
C ASP A 236 3.00 5.19 0.75
N ALA A 237 4.33 5.23 0.96
CA ALA A 237 4.92 5.83 2.15
C ALA A 237 4.84 7.38 2.17
N LEU A 238 4.40 8.04 1.10
CA LEU A 238 4.14 9.48 1.08
C LEU A 238 2.76 9.79 1.68
N ASP A 239 1.84 8.84 1.57
CA ASP A 239 0.47 8.95 2.09
C ASP A 239 0.33 8.30 3.48
N LEU A 240 1.41 8.21 4.26
CA LEU A 240 1.39 7.53 5.57
C LEU A 240 0.33 8.12 6.51
N PRO A 241 -0.39 7.25 7.25
CA PRO A 241 -1.48 7.68 8.10
C PRO A 241 -0.97 8.58 9.23
N THR A 242 -1.71 9.65 9.49
CA THR A 242 -1.52 10.50 10.66
C THR A 242 -2.83 10.51 11.45
N GLY A 243 -2.76 10.18 12.74
CA GLY A 243 -3.94 10.14 13.60
C GLY A 243 -4.21 11.54 14.17
N GLY A 244 -5.48 11.96 14.16
CA GLY A 244 -5.93 13.22 14.75
C GLY A 244 -6.54 13.08 16.16
N GLY A 245 -6.54 11.87 16.73
CA GLY A 245 -7.15 11.60 18.02
C GLY A 245 -6.41 12.24 19.20
N GLU A 246 -7.14 12.43 20.30
CA GLU A 246 -6.60 12.85 21.59
C GLU A 246 -6.58 11.63 22.52
N GLY A 247 -5.50 11.41 23.26
CA GLY A 247 -5.42 10.30 24.22
C GLY A 247 -4.08 9.56 24.19
N LEU A 248 -4.14 8.23 24.10
CA LEU A 248 -2.98 7.36 24.17
C LEU A 248 -2.00 7.70 23.04
N HIS A 249 -0.80 8.15 23.39
CA HIS A 249 0.21 8.49 22.41
C HIS A 249 0.92 7.22 21.90
N VAL A 250 0.65 6.88 20.64
CA VAL A 250 1.31 5.80 19.91
C VAL A 250 2.29 6.42 18.92
N VAL A 251 3.54 5.97 18.94
CA VAL A 251 4.59 6.47 18.06
C VAL A 251 5.06 5.34 17.15
N ALA A 252 4.86 5.46 15.85
CA ALA A 252 5.41 4.53 14.87
C ALA A 252 6.71 5.11 14.28
N LEU A 253 7.78 4.31 14.23
CA LEU A 253 9.06 4.78 13.67
C LEU A 253 8.99 4.81 12.14
N GLY A 254 9.21 5.98 11.53
CA GLY A 254 9.25 6.16 10.08
C GLY A 254 10.57 5.64 9.49
N PHE A 255 10.63 4.33 9.24
CA PHE A 255 11.79 3.70 8.61
C PHE A 255 11.98 4.13 7.15
N SER A 256 13.24 4.14 6.70
CA SER A 256 13.58 4.50 5.33
C SER A 256 13.01 3.54 4.29
N ARG A 257 12.80 2.26 4.66
CA ARG A 257 12.19 1.22 3.83
C ARG A 257 11.01 0.57 4.54
N ILE A 258 10.19 1.40 5.19
CA ILE A 258 8.95 0.96 5.82
C ILE A 258 8.10 0.12 4.86
N ALA A 259 7.57 -0.99 5.36
CA ALA A 259 6.76 -1.93 4.61
C ALA A 259 5.52 -2.33 5.43
N ASN A 260 4.42 -2.63 4.74
CA ASN A 260 3.15 -3.07 5.34
C ASN A 260 2.69 -2.17 6.51
N PHE A 261 2.70 -0.86 6.29
CA PHE A 261 2.32 0.12 7.30
C PHE A 261 0.80 0.26 7.47
N ASP A 262 0.00 -0.58 6.81
CA ASP A 262 -1.46 -0.64 6.97
C ASP A 262 -1.86 -1.13 8.38
N ASP A 263 -0.93 -1.72 9.14
CA ASP A 263 -1.07 -1.92 10.59
C ASP A 263 -1.44 -0.64 11.35
N LEU A 264 -1.05 0.52 10.81
CA LEU A 264 -1.25 1.82 11.43
C LEU A 264 -2.62 2.43 11.07
N ASP A 265 -3.27 2.01 9.98
CA ASP A 265 -4.52 2.62 9.52
C ASP A 265 -5.65 2.50 10.56
N PRO A 266 -5.89 1.31 11.18
CA PRO A 266 -6.90 1.20 12.22
C PRO A 266 -6.56 2.01 13.48
N LEU A 267 -5.26 2.19 13.78
CA LEU A 267 -4.82 3.00 14.92
C LEU A 267 -4.98 4.50 14.65
N ALA A 268 -4.80 4.94 13.41
CA ALA A 268 -5.00 6.34 13.02
C ALA A 268 -6.48 6.74 13.06
N ALA A 269 -7.38 5.78 12.80
CA ALA A 269 -8.82 5.97 12.86
C ALA A 269 -9.38 5.97 14.30
N GLU A 270 -8.62 5.50 15.29
CA GLU A 270 -9.08 5.43 16.69
C GLU A 270 -9.15 6.81 17.35
N PRO A 271 -10.33 7.28 17.81
CA PRO A 271 -10.47 8.61 18.40
C PRO A 271 -9.65 8.82 19.68
N GLY A 272 -9.45 7.75 20.46
CA GLY A 272 -8.69 7.76 21.71
C GLY A 272 -7.18 7.57 21.54
N VAL A 273 -6.68 7.55 20.30
CA VAL A 273 -5.28 7.34 19.96
C VAL A 273 -4.73 8.54 19.22
N ARG A 274 -3.63 9.08 19.76
CA ARG A 274 -2.79 10.04 19.04
C ARG A 274 -1.68 9.26 18.35
N LEU A 275 -1.78 9.03 17.05
CA LEU A 275 -0.74 8.34 16.27
C LEU A 275 0.24 9.35 15.67
N THR A 276 1.51 9.25 16.08
CA THR A 276 2.61 10.01 15.49
C THR A 276 3.51 9.09 14.69
N LEU A 277 3.65 9.34 13.39
CA LEU A 277 4.73 8.77 12.60
C LEU A 277 6.00 9.61 12.80
N LEU A 278 7.00 9.05 13.45
CA LEU A 278 8.24 9.73 13.79
C LEU A 278 9.16 9.85 12.57
N ARG A 279 9.55 11.07 12.19
CA ARG A 279 10.42 11.33 11.04
C ARG A 279 11.89 11.32 11.45
N ALA A 280 12.77 11.05 10.49
CA ALA A 280 14.22 11.11 10.65
C ALA A 280 14.66 12.41 11.36
N GLY A 281 15.61 12.30 12.30
CA GLY A 281 16.12 13.40 13.10
C GLY A 281 15.22 13.89 14.24
N GLN A 282 14.02 13.31 14.43
CA GLN A 282 13.15 13.63 15.56
C GLN A 282 13.34 12.61 16.70
N PRO A 283 13.46 13.04 17.97
CA PRO A 283 13.55 12.13 19.10
C PRO A 283 12.21 11.49 19.42
N ILE A 284 12.19 10.29 20.00
CA ILE A 284 10.96 9.66 20.47
C ILE A 284 10.35 10.54 21.58
N PRO A 285 9.10 11.02 21.44
CA PRO A 285 8.46 11.85 22.44
C PRO A 285 8.38 11.17 23.81
N GLY A 286 8.69 11.92 24.88
CA GLY A 286 8.75 11.39 26.24
C GLY A 286 7.41 10.93 26.81
N ASP A 287 6.30 11.38 26.22
CA ASP A 287 4.94 11.01 26.59
C ASP A 287 4.39 9.82 25.77
N ALA A 288 5.20 9.21 24.90
CA ALA A 288 4.81 8.00 24.19
C ALA A 288 4.48 6.88 25.18
N ALA A 289 3.33 6.24 24.98
CA ALA A 289 2.92 5.08 25.77
C ALA A 289 3.33 3.76 25.08
N LEU A 290 3.26 3.75 23.74
CA LEU A 290 3.64 2.64 22.88
C LEU A 290 4.52 3.16 21.74
N VAL A 291 5.65 2.49 21.51
CA VAL A 291 6.47 2.69 20.31
C VAL A 291 6.34 1.46 19.40
N ILE A 292 5.98 1.68 18.15
CA ILE A 292 5.85 0.64 17.12
C ILE A 292 7.06 0.70 16.19
N LEU A 293 7.76 -0.44 16.07
CA LEU A 293 8.72 -0.69 15.00
C LEU A 293 7.98 -1.42 13.89
N PRO A 294 7.64 -0.74 12.77
CA PRO A 294 6.84 -1.34 11.70
C PRO A 294 7.63 -2.38 10.91
N GLY A 295 6.97 -2.99 9.91
CA GLY A 295 7.63 -3.83 8.93
C GLY A 295 8.74 -3.08 8.18
N SER A 296 9.79 -3.80 7.81
CA SER A 296 10.88 -3.30 6.98
C SER A 296 11.09 -4.23 5.80
N LYS A 297 11.40 -3.66 4.63
CA LYS A 297 11.82 -4.44 3.46
C LYS A 297 13.29 -4.87 3.52
N SER A 298 14.11 -4.20 4.32
CA SER A 298 15.51 -4.59 4.58
C SER A 298 15.85 -4.37 6.05
N THR A 299 15.61 -5.41 6.86
CA THR A 299 15.64 -5.30 8.32
C THR A 299 17.00 -4.79 8.83
N ARG A 300 18.11 -5.30 8.29
CA ARG A 300 19.45 -4.90 8.76
C ARG A 300 19.78 -3.45 8.38
N ALA A 301 19.34 -2.98 7.21
CA ALA A 301 19.56 -1.62 6.77
C ALA A 301 18.71 -0.62 7.58
N ASP A 302 17.45 -0.92 7.84
CA ASP A 302 16.61 -0.06 8.68
C ASP A 302 17.02 -0.08 10.15
N LEU A 303 17.61 -1.17 10.66
CA LEU A 303 18.21 -1.17 11.99
C LEU A 303 19.43 -0.23 12.08
N ALA A 304 20.26 -0.19 11.03
CA ALA A 304 21.36 0.78 10.94
C ALA A 304 20.83 2.21 10.85
N PHE A 305 19.75 2.43 10.09
CA PHE A 305 19.07 3.72 10.03
C PHE A 305 18.51 4.16 11.39
N LEU A 306 17.82 3.27 12.11
CA LEU A 306 17.28 3.50 13.45
C LEU A 306 18.38 3.99 14.40
N ARG A 307 19.54 3.32 14.41
CA ARG A 307 20.72 3.73 15.20
C ARG A 307 21.27 5.07 14.77
N ALA A 308 21.33 5.34 13.46
CA ALA A 308 21.78 6.62 12.93
C ALA A 308 20.86 7.80 13.35
N GLN A 309 19.58 7.52 13.63
CA GLN A 309 18.65 8.52 14.19
C GLN A 309 18.75 8.67 15.71
N GLY A 310 19.54 7.83 16.40
CA GLY A 310 19.61 7.77 17.87
C GLY A 310 18.40 7.12 18.54
N TRP A 311 17.50 6.50 17.75
CA TRP A 311 16.26 5.92 18.27
C TRP A 311 16.48 4.69 19.14
N ASP A 312 17.63 4.01 19.04
CA ASP A 312 18.00 2.91 19.93
C ASP A 312 18.23 3.40 21.37
N ILE A 313 18.84 4.58 21.52
CA ILE A 313 19.03 5.25 22.82
C ILE A 313 17.67 5.69 23.37
N ASP A 314 16.84 6.30 22.53
CA ASP A 314 15.50 6.74 22.93
C ASP A 314 14.60 5.56 23.33
N LEU A 315 14.64 4.45 22.59
CA LEU A 315 13.93 3.22 22.91
C LEU A 315 14.39 2.66 24.26
N ALA A 316 15.69 2.61 24.52
CA ALA A 316 16.22 2.16 25.81
C ALA A 316 15.71 3.05 26.97
N ALA A 317 15.67 4.37 26.76
CA ALA A 317 15.12 5.31 27.74
C ALA A 317 13.60 5.12 27.94
N HIS A 318 12.85 4.91 26.86
CA HIS A 318 11.41 4.64 26.88
C HIS A 318 11.08 3.37 27.68
N VAL A 319 11.77 2.27 27.38
CA VAL A 319 11.61 0.99 28.09
C VAL A 319 11.97 1.13 29.57
N ARG A 320 13.07 1.84 29.89
CA ARG A 320 13.47 2.10 31.29
C ARG A 320 12.41 2.88 32.08
N ARG A 321 11.63 3.73 31.43
CA ARG A 321 10.50 4.45 32.04
C ARG A 321 9.21 3.62 32.15
N GLY A 322 9.22 2.37 31.68
CA GLY A 322 8.08 1.46 31.70
C GLY A 322 7.17 1.55 30.47
N GLY A 323 7.65 2.15 29.38
CA GLY A 323 6.94 2.23 28.12
C GLY A 323 6.83 0.90 27.39
N HIS A 324 5.85 0.78 26.49
CA HIS A 324 5.63 -0.43 25.69
C HIS A 324 6.28 -0.32 24.32
N VAL A 325 6.71 -1.46 23.77
CA VAL A 325 7.27 -1.57 22.42
C VAL A 325 6.60 -2.72 21.69
N LEU A 326 6.16 -2.48 20.45
CA LEU A 326 5.64 -3.50 19.55
C LEU A 326 6.49 -3.53 18.27
N GLY A 327 7.10 -4.67 17.97
CA GLY A 327 7.78 -4.91 16.70
C GLY A 327 6.91 -5.72 15.75
N LEU A 328 6.77 -5.29 14.50
CA LEU A 328 6.02 -6.00 13.46
C LEU A 328 6.97 -6.41 12.34
N CYS A 329 6.97 -7.71 12.00
CA CYS A 329 7.81 -8.30 10.96
C CYS A 329 9.29 -7.90 11.09
N GLY A 330 9.84 -7.06 10.20
CA GLY A 330 11.21 -6.55 10.33
C GLY A 330 11.46 -5.87 11.69
N GLY A 331 10.50 -5.09 12.19
CA GLY A 331 10.57 -4.51 13.53
C GLY A 331 10.63 -5.56 14.64
N PHE A 332 9.91 -6.68 14.52
CA PHE A 332 10.01 -7.81 15.45
C PHE A 332 11.42 -8.41 15.44
N GLN A 333 11.98 -8.63 14.26
CA GLN A 333 13.32 -9.18 14.10
C GLN A 333 14.40 -8.28 14.73
N MET A 334 14.23 -6.96 14.67
CA MET A 334 15.12 -5.97 15.28
C MET A 334 15.14 -6.03 16.82
N LEU A 335 14.04 -6.45 17.45
CA LEU A 335 13.95 -6.54 18.91
C LEU A 335 14.87 -7.61 19.49
N GLY A 336 15.25 -8.61 18.70
CA GLY A 336 16.12 -9.72 19.13
C GLY A 336 17.56 -9.32 19.45
N ARG A 337 18.36 -10.30 19.83
CA ARG A 337 19.81 -10.15 20.08
C ARG A 337 20.62 -10.01 18.80
N VAL A 338 20.22 -10.68 17.71
CA VAL A 338 20.96 -10.72 16.45
C VAL A 338 20.04 -11.04 15.27
N ILE A 339 20.32 -10.43 14.13
CA ILE A 339 19.75 -10.75 12.83
C ILE A 339 20.87 -11.29 11.94
N ARG A 340 20.69 -12.51 11.43
CA ARG A 340 21.63 -13.19 10.54
C ARG A 340 21.07 -13.26 9.14
N ASP A 341 21.83 -12.83 8.16
CA ASP A 341 21.51 -12.98 6.74
C ASP A 341 22.75 -13.50 5.99
N PRO A 342 23.13 -14.77 6.20
CA PRO A 342 24.35 -15.34 5.62
C PRO A 342 24.29 -15.45 4.10
N ALA A 343 23.07 -15.51 3.53
CA ALA A 343 22.85 -15.61 2.10
C ALA A 343 22.71 -14.24 1.40
N GLY A 344 22.61 -13.14 2.17
CA GLY A 344 22.45 -11.80 1.61
C GLY A 344 21.11 -11.60 0.90
N ILE A 345 20.02 -12.09 1.51
CA ILE A 345 18.68 -12.08 0.93
C ILE A 345 18.11 -10.66 0.84
N GLU A 346 18.37 -9.81 1.85
CA GLU A 346 17.86 -8.43 1.90
C GLU A 346 18.97 -7.38 1.84
N GLY A 347 20.20 -7.78 1.46
CA GLY A 347 21.37 -6.93 1.41
C GLY A 347 22.69 -7.72 1.39
N PRO A 348 23.83 -7.09 1.69
CA PRO A 348 25.12 -7.79 1.77
C PRO A 348 25.08 -8.89 2.84
N ALA A 349 25.59 -10.07 2.54
CA ALA A 349 25.65 -11.18 3.49
C ALA A 349 26.31 -10.78 4.82
N GLY A 350 25.80 -11.26 5.95
CA GLY A 350 26.41 -11.06 7.26
C GLY A 350 25.42 -11.06 8.42
N GLU A 351 25.90 -10.64 9.59
CA GLU A 351 25.11 -10.57 10.81
C GLU A 351 25.09 -9.14 11.38
N THR A 352 24.10 -8.82 12.19
CA THR A 352 23.98 -7.52 12.83
C THR A 352 23.39 -7.70 14.23
N PRO A 353 24.05 -7.18 15.30
CA PRO A 353 23.46 -7.15 16.63
C PRO A 353 22.11 -6.44 16.58
N GLY A 354 21.08 -7.04 17.16
CA GLY A 354 19.76 -6.43 17.31
C GLY A 354 19.70 -5.46 18.48
N LEU A 355 18.49 -5.08 18.90
CA LEU A 355 18.26 -4.18 20.04
C LEU A 355 18.39 -4.90 21.39
N GLY A 356 18.29 -6.23 21.41
CA GLY A 356 18.41 -7.04 22.63
C GLY A 356 17.28 -6.82 23.63
N LEU A 357 16.10 -6.39 23.16
CA LEU A 357 14.91 -6.19 23.99
C LEU A 357 14.10 -7.48 24.16
N LEU A 358 14.30 -8.45 23.26
CA LEU A 358 13.77 -9.80 23.33
C LEU A 358 14.89 -10.83 23.22
N GLU A 359 14.71 -11.91 23.96
CA GLU A 359 15.63 -13.02 24.09
C GLU A 359 15.45 -14.00 22.92
N LEU A 360 15.76 -13.53 21.71
CA LEU A 360 15.63 -14.28 20.46
C LEU A 360 16.71 -13.92 19.43
N ALA A 361 16.88 -14.79 18.45
CA ALA A 361 17.69 -14.55 17.27
C ALA A 361 16.88 -14.78 16.00
N THR A 362 17.17 -14.00 14.97
CA THR A 362 16.53 -14.12 13.66
C THR A 362 17.53 -14.61 12.63
N GLU A 363 17.14 -15.59 11.83
CA GLU A 363 17.86 -16.00 10.63
C GLU A 363 17.01 -15.73 9.40
N MET A 364 17.53 -14.95 8.45
CA MET A 364 16.91 -14.70 7.15
C MET A 364 17.04 -15.94 6.29
N THR A 365 15.92 -16.39 5.76
CA THR A 365 15.83 -17.60 4.92
C THR A 365 15.12 -17.26 3.62
N ALA A 366 15.45 -17.97 2.54
CA ALA A 366 14.88 -17.71 1.21
C ALA A 366 13.40 -18.10 1.10
N ASP A 367 12.90 -18.90 2.05
CA ASP A 367 11.51 -19.30 2.15
C ASP A 367 10.66 -18.10 2.59
N LYS A 368 9.91 -17.54 1.63
CA LYS A 368 9.00 -16.44 1.90
C LYS A 368 7.65 -17.00 2.35
N ARG A 369 7.23 -16.58 3.53
CA ARG A 369 5.90 -16.92 4.04
C ARG A 369 4.89 -15.90 3.54
N LEU A 370 3.82 -16.40 2.91
CA LEU A 370 2.65 -15.65 2.45
C LEU A 370 1.40 -16.41 2.91
N ALA A 371 0.69 -15.89 3.89
CA ALA A 371 -0.51 -16.55 4.42
C ALA A 371 -1.51 -15.55 4.97
N LEU A 372 -2.80 -15.77 4.69
CA LEU A 372 -3.89 -15.20 5.49
C LEU A 372 -4.06 -16.07 6.73
N VAL A 373 -4.17 -15.45 7.90
CA VAL A 373 -4.13 -16.15 9.18
C VAL A 373 -5.21 -15.66 10.13
N GLU A 374 -5.77 -16.61 10.87
CA GLU A 374 -6.66 -16.37 11.98
C GLU A 374 -6.08 -17.00 13.24
N GLY A 375 -6.35 -16.38 14.38
CA GLY A 375 -5.89 -16.89 15.65
C GLY A 375 -6.45 -16.14 16.84
N THR A 376 -5.73 -16.21 17.95
CA THR A 376 -6.12 -15.57 19.21
C THR A 376 -4.92 -14.87 19.80
N HIS A 377 -5.07 -13.59 20.13
CA HIS A 377 -4.03 -12.86 20.84
C HIS A 377 -3.90 -13.37 22.27
N THR A 378 -2.70 -13.79 22.67
CA THR A 378 -2.47 -14.56 23.89
C THR A 378 -2.87 -13.78 25.15
N ALA A 379 -2.55 -12.48 25.21
CA ALA A 379 -2.73 -11.71 26.44
C ALA A 379 -4.17 -11.20 26.65
N THR A 380 -4.94 -11.00 25.57
CA THR A 380 -6.33 -10.51 25.65
C THR A 380 -7.36 -11.61 25.47
N GLY A 381 -6.98 -12.76 24.91
CA GLY A 381 -7.91 -13.84 24.53
C GLY A 381 -8.82 -13.47 23.35
N GLN A 382 -8.59 -12.33 22.70
CA GLN A 382 -9.44 -11.86 21.61
C GLN A 382 -9.05 -12.53 20.28
N PRO A 383 -10.04 -12.86 19.42
CA PRO A 383 -9.78 -13.29 18.06
C PRO A 383 -9.01 -12.23 17.28
N ILE A 384 -8.08 -12.68 16.44
CA ILE A 384 -7.35 -11.83 15.49
C ILE A 384 -7.42 -12.43 14.10
N ARG A 385 -7.52 -11.55 13.11
CA ARG A 385 -7.35 -11.85 11.69
C ARG A 385 -6.26 -10.97 11.14
N GLY A 386 -5.43 -11.52 10.28
CA GLY A 386 -4.30 -10.81 9.70
C GLY A 386 -3.64 -11.63 8.60
N TYR A 387 -2.37 -11.30 8.35
CA TYR A 387 -1.58 -12.00 7.35
C TYR A 387 -0.10 -11.98 7.69
N GLU A 388 0.63 -12.95 7.14
CA GLU A 388 2.09 -13.05 7.24
C GLU A 388 2.70 -12.84 5.86
N ILE A 389 3.69 -11.95 5.78
CA ILE A 389 4.43 -11.60 4.56
C ILE A 389 5.88 -11.30 4.89
N HIS A 390 6.64 -12.33 5.23
CA HIS A 390 7.99 -12.15 5.75
C HIS A 390 8.98 -13.19 5.23
N LEU A 391 10.25 -12.82 5.36
CA LEU A 391 11.39 -13.69 5.18
C LEU A 391 12.04 -13.89 6.55
N GLY A 392 12.67 -15.04 6.72
CA GLY A 392 13.38 -15.35 7.95
C GLY A 392 12.49 -15.85 9.09
N ARG A 393 13.17 -16.42 10.09
CA ARG A 393 12.57 -17.10 11.22
C ARG A 393 13.25 -16.65 12.50
N SER A 394 12.45 -16.24 13.48
CA SER A 394 12.90 -15.86 14.81
C SER A 394 12.69 -17.01 15.79
N THR A 395 13.71 -17.33 16.57
CA THR A 395 13.67 -18.37 17.60
C THR A 395 14.39 -17.93 18.86
N GLY A 396 13.90 -18.35 20.02
CA GLY A 396 14.52 -18.06 21.31
C GLY A 396 13.60 -18.32 22.50
N PRO A 397 14.14 -18.22 23.73
CA PRO A 397 13.35 -18.40 24.96
C PRO A 397 12.07 -17.58 25.04
N ASP A 398 12.07 -16.35 24.52
CA ASP A 398 10.90 -15.46 24.59
C ASP A 398 9.75 -15.90 23.68
N CYS A 399 10.00 -16.73 22.66
CA CYS A 399 8.96 -17.35 21.84
C CYS A 399 8.07 -18.33 22.63
N ALA A 400 8.49 -18.75 23.83
CA ALA A 400 7.64 -19.51 24.76
C ALA A 400 6.49 -18.67 25.34
N ARG A 401 6.55 -17.34 25.20
CA ARG A 401 5.48 -16.40 25.53
C ARG A 401 5.02 -15.71 24.25
N PRO A 402 4.24 -16.41 23.39
CA PRO A 402 3.91 -15.91 22.08
C PRO A 402 2.99 -14.69 22.16
N PHE A 403 3.08 -13.83 21.15
CA PHE A 403 2.14 -12.73 20.94
C PHE A 403 0.74 -13.28 20.64
N ALA A 404 0.66 -14.32 19.80
CA ALA A 404 -0.60 -14.96 19.43
C ALA A 404 -0.49 -16.48 19.28
N LEU A 405 -1.64 -17.14 19.28
CA LEU A 405 -1.77 -18.54 18.88
C LEU A 405 -2.46 -18.60 17.52
N ILE A 406 -1.74 -19.06 16.48
CA ILE A 406 -2.24 -19.22 15.12
C ILE A 406 -2.43 -20.72 14.85
N GLY A 407 -3.68 -21.16 14.65
CA GLY A 407 -3.98 -22.59 14.54
C GLY A 407 -3.51 -23.42 15.75
N GLY A 408 -3.48 -22.81 16.95
CA GLY A 408 -2.95 -23.41 18.17
C GLY A 408 -1.42 -23.41 18.29
N GLN A 409 -0.69 -22.89 17.31
CA GLN A 409 0.77 -22.80 17.34
C GLN A 409 1.24 -21.42 17.85
N PRO A 410 2.29 -21.37 18.68
CA PRO A 410 2.91 -20.11 19.13
C PRO A 410 3.41 -19.25 17.96
N GLU A 411 3.03 -17.98 17.94
CA GLU A 411 3.49 -16.96 16.99
C GLU A 411 3.99 -15.73 17.75
N GLY A 412 5.12 -15.18 17.30
CA GLY A 412 5.73 -14.01 17.91
C GLY A 412 6.39 -14.30 19.25
N ALA A 413 6.71 -13.24 19.99
CA ALA A 413 7.34 -13.32 21.30
C ALA A 413 6.99 -12.12 22.18
N THR A 414 7.03 -12.34 23.49
CA THR A 414 6.73 -11.34 24.50
C THR A 414 7.72 -11.44 25.65
N SER A 415 8.22 -10.29 26.10
CA SER A 415 9.03 -10.15 27.32
C SER A 415 8.28 -10.65 28.56
N ALA A 416 9.02 -10.98 29.63
CA ALA A 416 8.42 -11.53 30.84
C ALA A 416 7.42 -10.58 31.55
N ASP A 417 7.61 -9.26 31.41
CA ASP A 417 6.71 -8.24 31.97
C ASP A 417 5.60 -7.80 31.01
N GLY A 418 5.57 -8.34 29.78
CA GLY A 418 4.55 -8.05 28.78
C GLY A 418 4.72 -6.72 28.04
N ARG A 419 5.78 -5.94 28.30
CA ARG A 419 5.91 -4.58 27.74
C ARG A 419 6.51 -4.55 26.34
N ILE A 420 7.43 -5.47 26.07
CA ILE A 420 8.04 -5.68 24.77
C ILE A 420 7.37 -6.86 24.10
N MET A 421 6.80 -6.62 22.93
CA MET A 421 6.05 -7.59 22.13
C MET A 421 6.58 -7.56 20.70
N GLY A 422 6.56 -8.70 20.01
CA GLY A 422 6.76 -8.71 18.57
C GLY A 422 6.10 -9.89 17.89
N SER A 423 5.73 -9.68 16.62
CA SER A 423 4.96 -10.62 15.81
C SER A 423 5.27 -10.45 14.33
N TYR A 424 5.10 -11.51 13.56
CA TYR A 424 5.08 -11.49 12.09
C TYR A 424 3.71 -11.15 11.51
N LEU A 425 2.67 -11.09 12.36
CA LEU A 425 1.30 -10.78 11.96
C LEU A 425 1.15 -9.31 11.62
N HIS A 426 0.75 -9.06 10.38
CA HIS A 426 0.25 -7.77 9.91
C HIS A 426 -1.29 -7.77 9.88
N GLY A 427 -1.88 -6.58 9.92
CA GLY A 427 -3.32 -6.35 9.83
C GLY A 427 -4.12 -6.69 11.09
N ALA A 428 -3.47 -7.14 12.17
CA ALA A 428 -4.16 -7.59 13.38
C ALA A 428 -5.07 -6.50 13.99
N PHE A 429 -4.68 -5.23 13.91
CA PHE A 429 -5.47 -4.11 14.41
C PHE A 429 -6.76 -3.86 13.63
N ALA A 430 -6.98 -4.46 12.46
CA ALA A 430 -8.29 -4.43 11.81
C ALA A 430 -9.36 -5.21 12.60
N SER A 431 -8.94 -6.14 13.48
CA SER A 431 -9.86 -6.86 14.38
C SER A 431 -10.28 -5.95 15.54
N ASP A 432 -11.47 -5.36 15.46
CA ASP A 432 -11.92 -4.30 16.39
C ASP A 432 -11.90 -4.71 17.87
N ASP A 433 -12.34 -5.93 18.20
CA ASP A 433 -12.35 -6.42 19.59
C ASP A 433 -10.95 -6.59 20.16
N PHE A 434 -10.01 -7.11 19.34
CA PHE A 434 -8.61 -7.16 19.71
C PHE A 434 -8.02 -5.77 19.86
N ARG A 435 -8.20 -4.88 18.88
CA ARG A 435 -7.68 -3.50 18.91
C ARG A 435 -8.16 -2.77 20.16
N ARG A 436 -9.46 -2.83 20.45
CA ARG A 436 -10.07 -2.22 21.65
C ARG A 436 -9.46 -2.79 22.93
N ALA A 437 -9.36 -4.11 23.05
CA ALA A 437 -8.81 -4.75 24.26
C ALA A 437 -7.31 -4.44 24.45
N PHE A 438 -6.54 -4.43 23.36
CA PHE A 438 -5.11 -4.11 23.36
C PHE A 438 -4.88 -2.66 23.81
N LEU A 439 -5.56 -1.70 23.19
CA LEU A 439 -5.42 -0.28 23.51
C LEU A 439 -5.93 0.05 24.93
N SER A 440 -7.02 -0.58 25.37
CA SER A 440 -7.55 -0.37 26.74
C SER A 440 -6.54 -0.79 27.81
N ARG A 441 -5.77 -1.86 27.59
CA ARG A 441 -4.70 -2.29 28.50
C ARG A 441 -3.55 -1.29 28.58
N LEU A 442 -3.36 -0.49 27.54
CA LEU A 442 -2.38 0.60 27.50
C LEU A 442 -2.94 1.92 28.07
N GLY A 443 -4.22 1.96 28.44
CA GLY A 443 -4.88 3.12 29.04
C GLY A 443 -5.67 3.99 28.07
N ALA A 444 -5.90 3.55 26.82
CA ALA A 444 -6.80 4.25 25.92
C ALA A 444 -8.26 4.11 26.36
N ALA A 445 -9.08 5.13 26.11
CA ALA A 445 -10.52 5.01 26.26
C ALA A 445 -11.09 4.03 25.22
N PRO A 446 -12.02 3.14 25.60
CA PRO A 446 -12.61 2.21 24.65
C PRO A 446 -13.46 2.95 23.62
N SER A 447 -13.32 2.57 22.34
CA SER A 447 -14.14 3.08 21.25
C SER A 447 -15.08 2.01 20.70
N ARG A 448 -16.11 2.45 19.97
CA ARG A 448 -17.00 1.59 19.16
C ARG A 448 -16.65 1.65 17.66
N LEU A 449 -15.42 2.06 17.33
CA LEU A 449 -14.97 2.12 15.95
C LEU A 449 -15.06 0.73 15.33
N ASP A 450 -15.75 0.65 14.18
CA ASP A 450 -15.72 -0.47 13.26
C ASP A 450 -14.89 -0.03 12.05
N TYR A 451 -13.64 -0.49 12.00
CA TYR A 451 -12.69 -0.02 11.00
C TYR A 451 -13.12 -0.45 9.59
N ASP A 452 -13.50 -1.72 9.44
CA ASP A 452 -13.85 -2.27 8.15
C ASP A 452 -15.15 -1.69 7.60
N ALA A 453 -16.16 -1.47 8.45
CA ALA A 453 -17.37 -0.75 8.04
C ALA A 453 -17.06 0.69 7.64
N GLY A 454 -16.12 1.36 8.32
CA GLY A 454 -15.66 2.70 7.96
C GLY A 454 -15.03 2.75 6.56
N VAL A 455 -14.19 1.78 6.22
CA VAL A 455 -13.59 1.66 4.88
C VAL A 455 -14.66 1.42 3.81
N GLU A 456 -15.65 0.54 4.08
CA GLU A 456 -16.76 0.30 3.14
C GLU A 456 -17.60 1.56 2.89
N GLN A 457 -17.94 2.28 3.96
CA GLN A 457 -18.68 3.55 3.86
C GLN A 457 -17.88 4.61 3.08
N ALA A 458 -16.57 4.69 3.29
CA ALA A 458 -15.71 5.61 2.55
C ALA A 458 -15.62 5.24 1.05
N LEU A 459 -15.61 3.94 0.70
CA LEU A 459 -15.68 3.49 -0.69
C LEU A 459 -17.02 3.82 -1.34
N ASP A 460 -18.13 3.63 -0.63
CA ASP A 460 -19.46 4.00 -1.12
C ASP A 460 -19.57 5.52 -1.35
N ALA A 461 -19.09 6.32 -0.39
CA ALA A 461 -19.03 7.77 -0.51
C ALA A 461 -18.10 8.23 -1.64
N LEU A 462 -16.99 7.52 -1.89
CA LEU A 462 -16.11 7.80 -3.01
C LEU A 462 -16.82 7.55 -4.35
N ALA A 463 -17.58 6.46 -4.47
CA ALA A 463 -18.39 6.21 -5.67
C ALA A 463 -19.46 7.29 -5.87
N ASP A 464 -20.18 7.69 -4.81
CA ASP A 464 -21.15 8.79 -4.90
C ASP A 464 -20.48 10.11 -5.32
N HIS A 465 -19.28 10.38 -4.79
CA HIS A 465 -18.50 11.56 -5.15
C HIS A 465 -18.09 11.54 -6.63
N LEU A 466 -17.66 10.40 -7.17
CA LEU A 466 -17.37 10.28 -8.60
C LEU A 466 -18.63 10.48 -9.46
N GLU A 467 -19.74 9.84 -9.09
CA GLU A 467 -21.02 9.93 -9.82
C GLU A 467 -21.59 11.35 -9.84
N ALA A 468 -21.36 12.13 -8.78
CA ALA A 468 -21.82 13.52 -8.69
C ALA A 468 -21.01 14.50 -9.56
N HIS A 469 -19.75 14.18 -9.87
CA HIS A 469 -18.80 15.14 -10.43
C HIS A 469 -18.19 14.73 -11.76
N LEU A 470 -18.27 13.45 -12.13
CA LEU A 470 -17.75 12.90 -13.37
C LEU A 470 -18.87 12.26 -14.18
N ASP A 471 -18.71 12.24 -15.51
CA ASP A 471 -19.54 11.41 -16.37
C ASP A 471 -19.10 9.94 -16.30
N VAL A 472 -19.43 9.30 -15.16
CA VAL A 472 -19.13 7.88 -14.93
C VAL A 472 -19.82 6.99 -15.96
N GLY A 473 -21.04 7.33 -16.39
CA GLY A 473 -21.75 6.60 -17.43
C GLY A 473 -20.97 6.59 -18.76
N GLY A 474 -20.48 7.75 -19.19
CA GLY A 474 -19.64 7.88 -20.37
C GLY A 474 -18.29 7.19 -20.22
N LEU A 475 -17.66 7.24 -19.04
CA LEU A 475 -16.43 6.51 -18.75
C LEU A 475 -16.62 5.00 -18.93
N LEU A 476 -17.65 4.43 -18.30
CA LEU A 476 -17.93 3.00 -18.37
C LEU A 476 -18.35 2.55 -19.77
N ALA A 477 -19.10 3.38 -20.50
CA ALA A 477 -19.53 3.06 -21.87
C ALA A 477 -18.37 2.99 -22.89
N MET A 478 -17.19 3.55 -22.57
CA MET A 478 -16.00 3.42 -23.40
C MET A 478 -15.34 2.04 -23.30
N ALA A 479 -15.56 1.32 -22.20
CA ALA A 479 -15.08 -0.04 -22.04
C ALA A 479 -15.82 -0.94 -23.04
N ARG A 480 -15.27 -1.15 -24.24
CA ARG A 480 -15.88 -1.96 -25.32
C ARG A 480 -15.45 -3.43 -25.29
#